data_AF-A0A1F2U4W0-F1
#
_entry.id   AF-A0A1F2U4W0-F1
#
_cell.length_a   1.000
_cell.length_b   1.000
_cell.length_c   1.000
_cell.angle_alpha   90.00
_cell.angle_beta   90.00
_cell.angle_gamma   90.00
#
_symmetry.space_group_name_H-M   'P 1'
#
loop_
_entity.id
_entity.type
_entity.pdbx_description
1 polymer ?
#
loop_
_entity_poly.entity_id
_entity_poly.type
_entity_poly.pdbx_seq_one_letter_code
_entity_poly.pdbx_strand_id
1 'polypeptide(L)'
;MHRVHHSVLYDESSSNFGFNLPWWDRLFGTYKRKPWLGHDAMTVGVDAFRTGQDLRLDRLLVQPFQNTPGRYPINRRQVAEP
;
A
#
# COMPACT_ATOMS: atom_id res chain seq x y z
N MET A 1 7.04 7.90 7.32
CA MET A 1 6.87 8.37 5.92
C MET A 1 6.76 7.17 4.99
N HIS A 2 7.83 6.41 4.71
CA HIS A 2 7.75 5.21 3.85
C HIS A 2 6.73 4.15 4.31
N ARG A 3 6.50 4.01 5.63
CA ARG A 3 5.42 3.15 6.14
C ARG A 3 4.03 3.52 5.58
N VAL A 4 3.73 4.81 5.39
CA VAL A 4 2.45 5.29 4.83
C VAL A 4 2.28 4.85 3.37
N HIS A 5 3.38 4.79 2.62
CA HIS A 5 3.38 4.25 1.25
C HIS A 5 2.95 2.77 1.21
N HIS A 6 3.23 1.99 2.26
CA HIS A 6 2.80 0.60 2.37
C HIS A 6 1.37 0.43 2.92
N SER A 7 0.63 1.53 3.10
CA SER A 7 -0.77 1.45 3.52
C SER A 7 -1.61 0.68 2.51
N VAL A 8 -2.64 0.02 3.01
CA VAL A 8 -3.69 -0.56 2.16
C VAL A 8 -4.47 0.51 1.37
N LEU A 9 -4.61 1.72 1.93
CA LEU A 9 -5.44 2.78 1.36
C LEU A 9 -4.74 3.42 0.16
N TYR A 10 -5.48 3.65 -0.93
CA TYR A 10 -4.92 4.25 -2.15
C TYR A 10 -4.32 5.64 -1.89
N ASP A 11 -5.04 6.52 -1.20
CA ASP A 11 -4.58 7.90 -0.94
C ASP A 11 -3.39 7.98 0.03
N GLU A 12 -3.03 6.87 0.67
CA GLU A 12 -1.85 6.75 1.52
C GLU A 12 -0.71 6.06 0.79
N SER A 13 -1.00 4.97 0.09
CA SER A 13 -0.01 4.25 -0.71
C SER A 13 0.47 5.02 -1.94
N SER A 14 -0.37 5.87 -2.52
CA SER A 14 -0.02 6.80 -3.59
C SER A 14 0.61 8.11 -3.07
N SER A 15 1.49 7.97 -2.07
CA SER A 15 2.26 9.04 -1.48
C SER A 15 3.64 8.50 -1.09
N ASN A 16 4.58 9.39 -0.76
CA ASN A 16 5.82 9.00 -0.11
C ASN A 16 6.72 8.02 -0.90
N PHE A 17 6.88 8.27 -2.20
CA PHE A 17 7.62 7.41 -3.13
C PHE A 17 9.14 7.44 -2.89
N GLY A 18 9.68 8.56 -2.42
CA GLY A 18 11.10 8.74 -2.13
C GLY A 18 11.51 8.07 -0.83
N PHE A 19 12.32 7.01 -0.91
CA PHE A 19 12.96 6.38 0.25
C PHE A 19 14.20 7.16 0.72
N ASN A 20 15.21 7.31 -0.15
CA ASN A 20 16.47 8.01 0.17
C ASN A 20 16.38 9.54 -0.04
N LEU A 21 15.53 10.00 -0.96
CA LEU A 21 15.41 11.40 -1.36
C LEU A 21 13.96 11.89 -1.16
N PRO A 22 13.51 12.08 0.09
CA PRO A 22 12.12 12.41 0.41
C PRO A 22 11.70 13.83 -0.01
N TRP A 23 12.64 14.65 -0.49
CA TRP A 23 12.34 15.98 -1.02
C TRP A 23 11.57 15.91 -2.34
N TRP A 24 11.72 14.84 -3.13
CA TRP A 24 10.95 14.68 -4.36
C TRP A 24 9.46 14.65 -4.06
N ASP A 25 9.04 13.98 -2.99
CA ASP A 25 7.65 13.98 -2.57
C ASP A 25 7.15 15.37 -2.17
N ARG A 26 8.02 16.24 -1.65
CA ARG A 26 7.64 17.63 -1.37
C ARG A 26 7.57 18.48 -2.63
N LEU A 27 8.52 18.31 -3.54
CA LEU A 27 8.59 19.03 -4.82
C LEU A 27 7.41 18.69 -5.73
N PHE A 28 6.99 17.41 -5.76
CA PHE A 28 5.90 16.94 -6.60
C PHE A 28 4.55 16.79 -5.84
N GLY A 29 4.48 17.25 -4.59
CA GLY A 29 3.23 17.29 -3.83
C GLY A 29 2.69 15.92 -3.37
N THR A 30 3.50 14.87 -3.36
CA THR A 30 3.13 13.51 -2.92
C THR A 30 3.57 13.21 -1.48
N TYR A 31 4.04 14.20 -0.72
CA TYR A 31 4.48 14.00 0.66
C TYR A 31 3.30 13.91 1.63
N LYS A 32 3.23 12.82 2.39
CA LYS A 32 2.22 12.58 3.43
C LYS A 32 2.88 12.26 4.77
N ARG A 33 2.69 13.13 5.76
CA ARG A 33 3.37 13.00 7.06
C ARG A 33 2.87 11.81 7.89
N LYS A 34 1.55 11.61 7.96
CA LYS A 34 0.89 10.59 8.78
C LYS A 34 -0.25 9.92 7.99
N PRO A 35 -0.55 8.65 8.26
CA PRO A 35 -1.77 8.02 7.76
C PRO A 35 -2.98 8.57 8.52
N TRP A 36 -4.18 8.41 7.95
CA TRP A 36 -5.44 8.91 8.49
C TRP A 36 -5.72 8.36 9.89
N LEU A 37 -5.55 7.05 10.08
CA LEU A 37 -5.80 6.38 11.37
C LEU A 37 -4.62 6.48 12.35
N GLY A 38 -3.58 7.26 12.02
CA GLY A 38 -2.33 7.22 12.78
C GLY A 38 -1.55 5.92 12.55
N HIS A 39 -0.29 5.91 12.96
CA HIS A 39 0.61 4.80 12.64
C HIS A 39 0.20 3.48 13.29
N ASP A 40 -0.39 3.51 14.48
CA ASP A 40 -0.68 2.28 15.23
C ASP A 40 -1.88 1.52 14.66
N ALA A 41 -2.91 2.23 14.18
CA ALA A 41 -4.09 1.64 13.56
C ALA A 41 -4.00 1.53 12.03
N MET A 42 -2.83 1.83 11.43
CA MET A 42 -2.62 1.73 9.99
C MET A 42 -2.41 0.27 9.55
N THR A 43 -3.25 -0.19 8.62
CA THR A 43 -3.11 -1.50 8.00
C THR A 43 -2.12 -1.47 6.84
N VAL A 44 -1.15 -2.38 6.87
CA VAL A 44 -0.08 -2.51 5.86
C VAL A 44 -0.40 -3.63 4.86
N GLY A 45 0.01 -3.48 3.61
CA GLY A 45 0.04 -4.57 2.63
C GLY A 45 -1.19 -4.65 1.73
N VAL A 46 -1.24 -5.72 0.93
CA VAL A 46 -2.25 -5.95 -0.11
C VAL A 46 -3.54 -6.54 0.44
N ASP A 47 -4.66 -6.28 -0.23
CA ASP A 47 -5.99 -6.74 0.23
C ASP A 47 -6.22 -8.24 0.07
N ALA A 48 -5.45 -8.90 -0.80
CA ALA A 48 -5.65 -10.28 -1.19
C ALA A 48 -5.14 -11.33 -0.19
N PHE A 49 -4.27 -10.95 0.75
CA PHE A 49 -3.55 -11.88 1.64
C PHE A 49 -3.51 -11.32 3.06
N ARG A 50 -4.48 -11.69 3.88
CA ARG A 50 -4.77 -11.06 5.19
C ARG A 50 -4.73 -12.02 6.37
N THR A 51 -4.55 -13.31 6.12
CA THR A 51 -4.54 -14.34 7.16
C THR A 51 -3.11 -14.72 7.53
N GLY A 52 -2.90 -15.19 8.75
CA GLY A 52 -1.58 -15.70 9.16
C GLY A 52 -1.09 -16.89 8.32
N GLN A 53 -2.01 -17.63 7.69
CA GLN A 53 -1.66 -18.72 6.77
C GLN A 53 -0.99 -18.21 5.50
N ASP A 54 -1.38 -17.03 5.03
CA ASP A 54 -0.79 -16.41 3.83
C ASP A 54 0.69 -16.08 4.04
N LEU A 55 1.11 -15.86 5.28
CA LEU A 55 2.50 -15.53 5.64
C LEU A 55 3.42 -16.75 5.76
N ARG A 56 2.89 -17.97 5.57
CA ARG A 56 3.73 -19.17 5.53
C ARG A 56 4.64 -19.14 4.30
N LEU A 57 5.86 -19.66 4.43
CA LEU A 57 6.85 -19.64 3.36
C LEU A 57 6.34 -20.26 2.05
N ASP A 58 5.67 -21.42 2.13
CA ASP A 58 5.09 -22.10 0.98
C ASP A 58 4.03 -21.24 0.29
N ARG A 59 3.20 -20.53 1.07
CA ARG A 59 2.19 -19.62 0.53
C ARG A 59 2.83 -18.40 -0.11
N LEU A 60 3.83 -17.78 0.53
CA LEU A 60 4.56 -16.64 -0.03
C LEU A 60 5.21 -16.97 -1.39
N LEU A 61 5.74 -18.19 -1.55
CA LEU A 61 6.32 -18.63 -2.82
C LEU A 61 5.28 -18.84 -3.93
N VAL A 62 4.06 -19.26 -3.58
CA VAL A 62 2.98 -19.53 -4.55
C VAL A 62 2.13 -18.29 -4.83
N GLN A 63 2.06 -17.31 -3.92
CA GLN A 63 1.26 -16.08 -4.06
C GLN A 63 1.43 -15.35 -5.41
N PRO A 64 2.64 -15.17 -5.98
CA PRO A 64 2.81 -14.49 -7.28
C PRO A 64 2.14 -15.19 -8.47
N PHE A 65 1.85 -16.49 -8.34
CA PHE A 65 1.22 -17.31 -9.38
C PHE A 65 -0.29 -17.49 -9.16
N GLN A 66 -0.81 -16.97 -8.04
CA GLN A 66 -2.24 -16.97 -7.76
C GLN A 66 -2.87 -15.72 -8.35
N ASN A 67 -4.05 -15.86 -8.96
CA ASN A 67 -4.88 -14.72 -9.31
C ASN A 67 -5.21 -13.96 -8.02
N THR A 68 -4.58 -12.82 -7.82
CA THR A 68 -4.67 -12.01 -6.60
C THR A 68 -6.07 -11.38 -6.54
N PRO A 69 -6.95 -11.74 -5.58
CA PRO A 69 -8.23 -11.06 -5.40
C PRO A 69 -7.99 -9.66 -4.82
N GLY A 70 -7.84 -8.66 -5.68
CA GLY A 70 -7.73 -7.27 -5.27
C GLY A 70 -6.92 -6.44 -6.26
N ARG A 71 -7.48 -5.30 -6.68
CA ARG A 71 -6.71 -4.32 -7.47
C ARG A 71 -5.59 -3.75 -6.61
N TYR A 72 -4.37 -3.77 -7.15
CA TYR A 72 -3.25 -3.00 -6.61
C TYR A 72 -3.73 -1.57 -6.34
N PRO A 73 -3.35 -0.92 -5.23
CA PRO A 73 -3.90 0.38 -4.86
C PRO A 73 -3.84 1.38 -6.03
N ILE A 74 -2.74 1.40 -6.79
CA ILE A 74 -2.56 2.28 -7.95
C ILE A 74 -3.63 2.11 -9.05
N ASN A 75 -4.20 0.90 -9.19
CA ASN A 75 -5.23 0.57 -10.17
C ASN A 75 -6.66 0.75 -9.64
N ARG A 76 -6.82 1.17 -8.36
CA ARG A 76 -8.12 1.35 -7.71
C ARG A 76 -8.80 2.67 -8.06
N ARG A 77 -8.05 3.66 -8.55
CA ARG A 77 -8.57 4.99 -8.94
C ARG A 77 -9.62 4.95 -10.06
N GLN A 78 -9.79 3.81 -10.73
CA GLN A 78 -10.72 3.64 -11.86
C GLN A 78 -12.14 3.21 -11.48
N VAL A 79 -12.45 2.96 -10.19
CA VAL A 79 -13.80 2.50 -9.77
C VAL A 79 -14.47 3.47 -8.79
N ALA A 80 -14.27 4.77 -9.00
CA ALA A 80 -15.27 5.72 -8.56
C ALA A 80 -16.34 5.74 -9.67
N GLU A 81 -17.35 4.87 -9.54
CA GLU A 81 -18.58 4.99 -10.33
C GLU A 81 -19.27 6.33 -10.00
N PRO A 82 -20.00 6.91 -10.98
CA PRO A 82 -20.54 8.28 -10.93
C PRO A 82 -21.52 8.58 -9.79
#